data_AF-A0A8J2TLA2-F1
#
_entry.id   AF-A0A8J2TLA2-F1
#
_cell.length_a   1.000
_cell.length_b   1.000
_cell.length_c   1.000
_cell.angle_alpha   90.00
_cell.angle_beta   90.00
_cell.angle_gamma   90.00
#
_symmetry.space_group_name_H-M   'P 1'
#
loop_
_entity.id
_entity.type
_entity.pdbx_description
1 polymer ?
#
loop_
_entity_poly.entity_id
_entity_poly.type
_entity_poly.pdbx_seq_one_letter_code
_entity_poly.pdbx_strand_id
1 'polypeptide(L)'
;MDTVGIDSLDHFTIVNTIISLLLGISLSTASGFRVFVPLLIMSIAAGTGFLDLPTNFDWVGSNESLIVFAVASLLEVGAYYIPVLDNILDTIATPLAAAVGAFITASTVPPDMSPLVQWTLAIIAGGGSAGLIKSLTSIFRVGSTTATGGLANPIFATLELISSIALSILAIVLPILAGFIVLGLLIFGGFKVRRFIFKRKVDSTTPST
;
A
#
# COMPACT_ATOMS: atom_id res chain seq x y z
N MET A 1 -4.28 12.20 -43.54
CA MET A 1 -2.99 11.57 -43.15
C MET A 1 -2.84 11.78 -41.65
N ASP A 2 -3.88 11.39 -40.89
CA ASP A 2 -4.16 11.94 -39.54
C ASP A 2 -4.63 10.88 -38.54
N THR A 3 -4.70 9.61 -38.94
CA THR A 3 -5.06 8.49 -38.04
C THR A 3 -3.86 7.99 -37.24
N VAL A 4 -2.66 7.98 -37.84
CA VAL A 4 -1.42 7.55 -37.18
C VAL A 4 -1.02 8.47 -36.02
N GLY A 5 -1.35 9.76 -36.11
CA GLY A 5 -1.11 10.74 -35.04
C GLY A 5 -2.06 10.60 -33.84
N ILE A 6 -3.29 10.15 -34.06
CA ILE A 6 -4.28 9.92 -33.00
C ILE A 6 -3.98 8.60 -32.27
N ASP A 7 -3.73 7.51 -33.03
CA ASP A 7 -3.45 6.18 -32.47
C ASP A 7 -2.19 6.16 -31.58
N SER A 8 -1.18 6.97 -31.92
CA SER A 8 0.06 7.06 -31.13
C SER A 8 -0.10 7.83 -29.82
N LEU A 9 -0.96 8.86 -29.79
CA LEU A 9 -1.28 9.62 -28.58
C LEU A 9 -2.13 8.79 -27.61
N ASP A 10 -3.06 8.00 -28.13
CA ASP A 10 -3.88 7.09 -27.32
C ASP A 10 -3.01 6.00 -26.67
N HIS A 11 -2.08 5.41 -27.44
CA HIS A 11 -1.17 4.40 -26.90
C HIS A 11 -0.28 4.95 -25.78
N PHE A 12 0.26 6.16 -25.96
CA PHE A 12 1.08 6.83 -24.95
C PHE A 12 0.30 7.11 -23.67
N THR A 13 -0.94 7.59 -23.80
CA THR A 13 -1.83 7.89 -22.66
C THR A 13 -2.19 6.63 -21.89
N ILE A 14 -2.51 5.53 -22.58
CA ILE A 14 -2.80 4.23 -21.97
C ILE A 14 -1.59 3.71 -21.20
N VAL A 15 -0.40 3.73 -21.82
CA VAL A 15 0.84 3.25 -21.17
C VAL A 15 1.14 4.06 -19.91
N ASN A 16 1.04 5.38 -19.96
CA ASN A 16 1.25 6.23 -18.79
C ASN A 16 0.23 5.97 -17.69
N THR A 17 -1.03 5.75 -18.05
CA THR A 17 -2.09 5.40 -17.10
C THR A 17 -1.79 4.08 -16.39
N ILE A 18 -1.35 3.06 -17.14
CA ILE A 18 -0.98 1.76 -16.57
C ILE A 18 0.22 1.92 -15.64
N ILE A 19 1.27 2.64 -16.05
CA ILE A 19 2.46 2.87 -15.22
C ILE A 19 2.08 3.60 -13.92
N SER A 20 1.25 4.64 -14.02
CA SER A 20 0.76 5.43 -12.89
C SER A 20 -0.08 4.60 -11.91
N LEU A 21 -0.90 3.69 -12.45
CA LEU A 21 -1.69 2.76 -11.65
C LEU A 21 -0.81 1.71 -10.96
N LEU A 22 0.18 1.15 -11.66
CA LEU A 22 1.14 0.21 -11.06
C LEU A 22 1.93 0.89 -9.94
N LEU A 23 2.42 2.11 -10.16
CA LEU A 23 3.07 2.93 -9.15
C LEU A 23 2.16 3.11 -7.92
N GLY A 24 0.93 3.58 -8.14
CA GLY A 24 -0.03 3.85 -7.08
C GLY A 24 -0.39 2.62 -6.26
N ILE A 25 -0.70 1.50 -6.92
CA ILE A 25 -1.01 0.23 -6.26
C ILE A 25 0.21 -0.31 -5.50
N SER A 26 1.40 -0.19 -6.07
CA SER A 26 2.61 -0.67 -5.40
C SER A 26 2.98 0.14 -4.16
N LEU A 27 2.89 1.47 -4.26
CA LEU A 27 3.12 2.37 -3.13
C LEU A 27 2.02 2.24 -2.07
N SER A 28 0.77 2.02 -2.50
CA SER A 28 -0.35 1.65 -1.63
C SER A 28 -0.08 0.33 -0.91
N THR A 29 0.39 -0.70 -1.61
CA THR A 29 0.76 -1.99 -1.02
C THR A 29 1.88 -1.83 0.01
N ALA A 30 2.85 -0.95 -0.26
CA ALA A 30 3.89 -0.58 0.71
C ALA A 30 3.31 0.01 2.00
N SER A 31 2.19 0.76 1.89
CA SER A 31 1.47 1.33 3.05
C SER A 31 0.80 0.28 3.94
N GLY A 32 0.56 -0.92 3.39
CA GLY A 32 0.10 -2.06 4.17
C GLY A 32 1.14 -2.61 5.15
N PHE A 33 2.43 -2.40 4.91
CA PHE A 33 3.48 -2.78 5.87
C PHE A 33 3.69 -1.70 6.94
N ARG A 34 3.74 -0.44 6.52
CA ARG A 34 3.89 0.76 7.36
C ARG A 34 3.10 1.88 6.71
N VAL A 35 2.22 2.54 7.46
CA VAL A 35 1.27 3.50 6.92
C VAL A 35 1.97 4.79 6.49
N PHE A 36 2.90 5.30 7.31
CA PHE A 36 3.45 6.64 7.12
C PHE A 36 4.77 6.64 6.35
N VAL A 37 5.56 5.56 6.46
CA VAL A 37 6.86 5.46 5.77
C VAL A 37 6.74 5.64 4.24
N PRO A 38 5.78 5.02 3.52
CA PRO A 38 5.58 5.23 2.10
C PRO A 38 5.13 6.64 1.77
N LEU A 39 4.29 7.27 2.62
CA LEU A 39 3.87 8.66 2.44
C LEU A 39 5.05 9.62 2.58
N LEU A 40 5.97 9.35 3.51
CA LEU A 40 7.22 10.11 3.62
C LEU A 40 8.06 9.97 2.34
N ILE A 41 8.24 8.75 1.84
CA ILE A 41 9.00 8.51 0.61
C ILE A 41 8.32 9.17 -0.60
N MET A 42 6.99 9.09 -0.69
CA MET A 42 6.19 9.75 -1.71
C MET A 42 6.35 11.28 -1.66
N SER A 43 6.28 11.87 -0.46
CA SER A 43 6.45 13.31 -0.24
C SER A 43 7.85 13.78 -0.62
N ILE A 44 8.88 13.03 -0.24
CA ILE A 44 10.27 13.31 -0.67
C ILE A 44 10.36 13.27 -2.20
N ALA A 45 9.84 12.22 -2.84
CA ALA A 45 9.90 12.06 -4.29
C ALA A 45 9.13 13.17 -5.02
N ALA A 46 7.95 13.55 -4.52
CA ALA A 46 7.18 14.66 -5.07
C ALA A 46 7.90 16.00 -4.89
N GLY A 47 8.40 16.31 -3.69
CA GLY A 47 9.12 17.55 -3.41
C GLY A 47 10.48 17.68 -4.12
N THR A 48 11.06 16.58 -4.60
CA THR A 48 12.32 16.57 -5.36
C THR A 48 12.13 16.41 -6.87
N GLY A 49 10.88 16.29 -7.35
CA GLY A 49 10.57 16.15 -8.78
C GLY A 49 10.82 14.76 -9.37
N PHE A 50 10.97 13.72 -8.53
CA PHE A 50 11.01 12.32 -8.99
C PHE A 50 9.61 11.70 -9.17
N LEU A 51 8.57 12.34 -8.65
CA LEU A 51 7.18 11.92 -8.78
C LEU A 51 6.29 13.13 -9.05
N ASP A 52 5.72 13.20 -10.24
CA ASP A 52 4.76 14.24 -10.59
C ASP A 52 3.36 13.85 -10.07
N LEU A 53 2.74 14.74 -9.30
CA LEU A 53 1.38 14.57 -8.79
C LEU A 53 0.43 15.55 -9.47
N PRO A 54 -0.86 15.21 -9.63
CA PRO A 54 -1.89 16.14 -10.08
C PRO A 54 -1.96 17.38 -9.19
N THR A 55 -2.38 18.53 -9.73
CA THR A 55 -2.42 19.82 -9.02
C THR A 55 -3.17 19.77 -7.68
N ASN A 56 -4.21 18.95 -7.56
CA ASN A 56 -4.98 18.78 -6.32
C ASN A 56 -4.27 17.94 -5.25
N PHE A 57 -3.17 17.27 -5.59
CA PHE A 57 -2.32 16.48 -4.70
C PHE A 57 -0.88 17.02 -4.60
N ASP A 58 -0.55 18.10 -5.30
CA ASP A 58 0.78 18.72 -5.32
C ASP A 58 1.27 19.11 -3.91
N TRP A 59 0.33 19.45 -3.02
CA TRP A 59 0.62 19.72 -1.61
C TRP A 59 1.35 18.59 -0.89
N VAL A 60 1.26 17.33 -1.35
CA VAL A 60 1.99 16.19 -0.77
C VAL A 60 3.50 16.40 -0.85
N GLY A 61 4.01 17.10 -1.87
CA GLY A 61 5.42 17.46 -2.03
C GLY A 61 5.87 18.69 -1.23
N SER A 62 4.97 19.35 -0.49
CA SER A 62 5.29 20.54 0.29
C SER A 62 6.18 20.26 1.51
N ASN A 63 6.93 21.26 1.96
CA ASN A 63 7.77 21.17 3.16
C ASN A 63 6.94 20.85 4.42
N GLU A 64 5.73 21.38 4.51
CA GLU A 64 4.82 21.14 5.62
C GLU A 64 4.41 19.66 5.67
N SER A 65 4.04 19.09 4.52
CA SER A 65 3.67 17.67 4.42
C SER A 65 4.85 16.76 4.71
N LEU A 66 6.03 17.11 4.20
CA LEU A 66 7.26 16.38 4.48
C LEU A 66 7.54 16.28 5.98
N ILE A 67 7.44 17.40 6.72
CA ILE A 67 7.64 17.41 8.17
C ILE A 67 6.59 16.54 8.88
N VAL A 68 5.32 16.66 8.50
CA VAL A 68 4.23 15.87 9.10
C VAL A 68 4.46 14.38 8.87
N PHE A 69 4.75 13.96 7.63
CA PHE A 69 5.02 12.54 7.34
C PHE A 69 6.31 12.03 7.97
N ALA A 70 7.33 12.88 8.11
CA ALA A 70 8.57 12.53 8.80
C ALA A 70 8.32 12.25 10.29
N VAL A 71 7.63 13.15 10.99
CA VAL A 71 7.25 12.97 12.39
C VAL A 71 6.36 11.75 12.55
N ALA A 72 5.34 11.59 11.71
CA ALA A 72 4.43 10.44 11.76
C ALA A 72 5.18 9.11 11.52
N SER A 73 6.14 9.08 10.59
CA SER A 73 6.98 7.89 10.33
C SER A 73 7.89 7.57 11.49
N LEU A 74 8.51 8.57 12.13
CA LEU A 74 9.34 8.34 13.31
C LEU A 74 8.53 7.79 14.49
N LEU A 75 7.35 8.35 14.74
CA LEU A 75 6.43 7.86 15.76
C LEU A 75 5.96 6.45 15.45
N GLU A 76 5.60 6.16 14.20
CA GLU A 76 5.24 4.82 13.74
C GLU A 76 6.40 3.85 13.97
N VAL A 77 7.60 4.15 13.49
CA VAL A 77 8.77 3.28 13.66
C VAL A 77 9.02 3.00 15.14
N GLY A 78 9.08 4.04 15.97
CA GLY A 78 9.33 3.92 17.41
C GLY A 78 8.25 3.13 18.16
N ALA A 79 6.97 3.36 17.84
CA ALA A 79 5.85 2.71 18.51
C ALA A 79 5.83 1.18 18.31
N TYR A 80 6.23 0.67 17.14
CA TYR A 80 6.25 -0.78 16.89
C TYR A 80 7.33 -1.56 17.66
N TYR A 81 8.26 -0.87 18.33
CA TYR A 81 9.24 -1.51 19.23
C TYR A 81 8.75 -1.58 20.68
N ILE A 82 7.62 -0.96 21.02
CA ILE A 82 7.06 -0.93 22.38
C ILE A 82 5.79 -1.81 22.43
N PRO A 83 5.77 -2.95 23.16
CA PRO A 83 4.69 -3.96 23.12
C PRO A 83 3.27 -3.52 23.51
N VAL A 84 3.09 -2.32 24.08
CA VAL A 84 1.76 -1.75 24.37
C VAL A 84 1.33 -0.82 23.25
N LEU A 85 2.27 -0.03 22.74
CA LEU A 85 2.00 0.92 21.65
C LEU A 85 1.79 0.19 20.33
N ASP A 86 2.51 -0.91 20.09
CA ASP A 86 2.39 -1.69 18.86
C ASP A 86 0.97 -2.26 18.67
N ASN A 87 0.32 -2.75 19.72
CA ASN A 87 -1.03 -3.32 19.68
C ASN A 87 -2.10 -2.26 19.41
N ILE A 88 -1.99 -1.08 20.05
CA ILE A 88 -2.91 0.04 19.81
C ILE A 88 -2.73 0.54 18.38
N LEU A 89 -1.48 0.73 17.96
CA LEU A 89 -1.18 1.27 16.65
C LEU A 89 -1.57 0.29 15.55
N ASP A 90 -1.38 -1.03 15.72
CA ASP A 90 -1.81 -2.03 14.73
C ASP A 90 -3.34 -2.02 14.50
N THR A 91 -4.10 -1.82 15.58
CA THR A 91 -5.57 -1.71 15.53
C THR A 91 -6.02 -0.51 14.70
N ILE A 92 -5.37 0.64 14.88
CA ILE A 92 -5.68 1.88 14.14
C ILE A 92 -5.10 1.83 12.72
N ALA A 93 -3.92 1.24 12.56
CA ALA A 93 -3.20 1.15 11.30
C ALA A 93 -3.93 0.26 10.29
N THR A 94 -4.73 -0.71 10.73
CA THR A 94 -5.48 -1.59 9.82
C THR A 94 -6.49 -0.84 8.94
N PRO A 95 -7.48 -0.09 9.49
CA PRO A 95 -8.36 0.74 8.66
C PRO A 95 -7.62 1.92 8.01
N LEU A 96 -6.60 2.46 8.68
CA LEU A 96 -5.84 3.59 8.16
C LEU A 96 -5.01 3.21 6.92
N ALA A 97 -4.42 2.01 6.88
CA ALA A 97 -3.68 1.52 5.72
C ALA A 97 -4.58 1.46 4.48
N ALA A 98 -5.83 1.03 4.62
CA ALA A 98 -6.78 1.02 3.49
C ALA A 98 -7.11 2.45 3.03
N ALA A 99 -7.33 3.39 3.96
CA ALA A 99 -7.60 4.79 3.61
C ALA A 99 -6.38 5.45 2.93
N VAL A 100 -5.18 5.24 3.46
CA VAL A 100 -3.92 5.75 2.92
C VAL A 100 -3.61 5.12 1.56
N GLY A 101 -3.82 3.82 1.40
CA GLY A 101 -3.65 3.14 0.13
C GLY A 101 -4.57 3.67 -0.96
N ALA A 102 -5.83 3.96 -0.61
CA ALA A 102 -6.76 4.63 -1.50
C ALA A 102 -6.29 6.05 -1.84
N PHE A 103 -5.89 6.83 -0.84
CA PHE A 103 -5.34 8.18 -1.07
C PHE A 103 -4.14 8.17 -2.02
N ILE A 104 -3.16 7.28 -1.80
CA ILE A 104 -1.97 7.15 -2.64
C ILE A 104 -2.38 6.85 -4.08
N THR A 105 -3.24 5.84 -4.30
CA THR A 105 -3.67 5.48 -5.66
C THR A 105 -4.48 6.61 -6.31
N ALA A 106 -5.35 7.29 -5.56
CA ALA A 106 -6.08 8.45 -6.07
C ALA A 106 -5.14 9.58 -6.48
N SER A 107 -4.03 9.75 -5.77
CA SER A 107 -3.05 10.81 -6.04
C SER A 107 -2.10 10.52 -7.19
N THR A 108 -1.99 9.28 -7.65
CA THR A 108 -1.06 8.92 -8.73
C THR A 108 -1.74 8.69 -10.06
N VAL A 109 -3.08 8.49 -10.09
CA VAL A 109 -3.79 8.30 -11.36
C VAL A 109 -3.86 9.61 -12.19
N PRO A 110 -4.00 9.51 -13.52
CA PRO A 110 -4.07 10.68 -14.39
C PRO A 110 -5.21 11.65 -14.04
N PRO A 111 -5.00 12.97 -14.19
CA PRO A 111 -5.93 14.01 -13.77
C PRO A 111 -7.21 14.11 -14.61
N ASP A 112 -7.19 13.57 -15.83
CA ASP A 112 -8.30 13.55 -16.79
C ASP A 112 -9.30 12.40 -16.54
N MET A 113 -8.99 11.51 -15.59
CA MET A 113 -9.89 10.43 -15.20
C MET A 113 -11.12 10.98 -14.47
N SER A 114 -12.31 10.46 -14.82
CA SER A 114 -13.53 10.85 -14.10
C SER A 114 -13.42 10.54 -12.59
N PRO A 115 -13.91 11.43 -11.70
CA PRO A 115 -13.78 11.23 -10.25
C PRO A 115 -14.34 9.88 -9.77
N LEU A 116 -15.43 9.40 -10.38
CA LEU A 116 -16.02 8.11 -10.04
C LEU A 116 -15.04 6.95 -10.31
N VAL A 117 -14.38 6.94 -11.47
CA VAL A 117 -13.43 5.88 -11.83
C VAL A 117 -12.17 5.98 -10.97
N GLN A 118 -11.64 7.20 -10.78
CA GLN A 118 -10.47 7.44 -9.93
C GLN A 118 -10.69 6.89 -8.52
N TRP A 119 -11.78 7.27 -7.86
CA TRP A 119 -12.04 6.83 -6.48
C TRP A 119 -12.43 5.35 -6.40
N THR A 120 -13.09 4.80 -7.42
CA THR A 120 -13.36 3.36 -7.49
C THR A 120 -12.06 2.56 -7.55
N LEU A 121 -11.14 2.94 -8.45
CA LEU A 121 -9.82 2.30 -8.55
C LEU A 121 -8.99 2.52 -7.29
N ALA A 122 -9.02 3.73 -6.74
CA ALA A 122 -8.33 4.04 -5.50
C ALA A 122 -8.77 3.16 -4.34
N ILE A 123 -10.09 3.06 -4.09
CA ILE A 123 -10.62 2.27 -2.99
C ILE A 123 -10.36 0.77 -3.20
N ILE A 124 -10.64 0.25 -4.40
CA ILE A 124 -10.55 -1.19 -4.68
C ILE A 124 -9.10 -1.63 -4.82
N ALA A 125 -8.34 -0.98 -5.71
CA ALA A 125 -6.98 -1.40 -6.01
C ALA A 125 -6.00 -0.88 -4.97
N GLY A 126 -6.08 0.41 -4.61
CA GLY A 126 -5.26 1.01 -3.56
C GLY A 126 -5.65 0.49 -2.18
N GLY A 127 -6.80 0.92 -1.67
CA GLY A 127 -7.23 0.56 -0.32
C GLY A 127 -7.34 -0.94 -0.08
N GLY A 128 -7.82 -1.69 -1.09
CA GLY A 128 -7.84 -3.15 -1.04
C GLY A 128 -6.44 -3.77 -0.95
N SER A 129 -5.47 -3.33 -1.75
CA SER A 129 -4.10 -3.89 -1.69
C SER A 129 -3.41 -3.60 -0.35
N ALA A 130 -3.46 -2.36 0.13
CA ALA A 130 -2.90 -1.96 1.42
C ALA A 130 -3.56 -2.72 2.57
N GLY A 131 -4.90 -2.77 2.59
CA GLY A 131 -5.68 -3.45 3.62
C GLY A 131 -5.41 -4.96 3.66
N LEU A 132 -5.26 -5.61 2.49
CA LEU A 132 -4.91 -7.02 2.41
C LEU A 132 -3.53 -7.30 3.01
N ILE A 133 -2.50 -6.55 2.62
CA ILE A 133 -1.15 -6.72 3.17
C ILE A 133 -1.16 -6.48 4.68
N LYS A 134 -1.77 -5.38 5.14
CA LYS A 134 -1.80 -5.04 6.56
C LYS A 134 -2.50 -6.10 7.40
N SER A 135 -3.62 -6.62 6.90
CA SER A 135 -4.35 -7.72 7.55
C SER A 135 -3.49 -8.99 7.62
N LEU A 136 -2.76 -9.31 6.55
CA LEU A 136 -1.86 -10.46 6.53
C LEU A 136 -0.72 -10.32 7.55
N THR A 137 -0.06 -9.16 7.63
CA THR A 137 1.05 -8.97 8.58
C THR A 137 0.56 -8.96 10.02
N SER A 138 -0.60 -8.34 10.30
CA SER A 138 -1.22 -8.39 11.63
C SER A 138 -1.49 -9.83 12.09
N ILE A 139 -2.02 -10.70 11.20
CA ILE A 139 -2.22 -12.13 11.50
C ILE A 139 -0.88 -12.83 11.84
N PHE A 140 0.18 -12.55 11.07
CA PHE A 140 1.51 -13.13 11.36
C PHE A 140 2.08 -12.64 12.70
N ARG A 141 1.90 -11.35 13.04
CA ARG A 141 2.32 -10.78 14.31
C ARG A 141 1.58 -11.42 15.49
N VAL A 142 0.26 -11.54 15.43
CA VAL A 142 -0.55 -12.20 16.47
C VAL A 142 -0.12 -13.66 16.67
N GLY A 143 0.07 -14.40 15.57
CA GLY A 143 0.56 -15.78 15.62
C GLY A 143 1.95 -15.89 16.27
N SER A 144 2.87 -15.00 15.87
CA SER A 144 4.24 -15.00 16.41
C SER A 144 4.32 -14.53 17.86
N THR A 145 3.51 -13.56 18.27
CA THR A 145 3.43 -13.07 19.65
C THR A 145 2.97 -14.20 20.56
N THR A 146 1.94 -14.94 20.15
CA THR A 146 1.40 -16.08 20.89
C THR A 146 2.43 -17.20 21.04
N ALA A 147 3.24 -17.44 20.00
CA ALA A 147 4.25 -18.51 20.02
C ALA A 147 5.56 -18.14 20.75
N THR A 148 5.94 -16.86 20.76
CA THR A 148 7.27 -16.40 21.24
C THR A 148 7.22 -15.49 22.46
N GLY A 149 6.03 -15.19 22.99
CA GLY A 149 5.86 -14.23 24.08
C GLY A 149 6.23 -12.79 23.70
N GLY A 150 6.14 -12.44 22.40
CA GLY A 150 6.45 -11.11 21.89
C GLY A 150 7.92 -10.86 21.51
N LEU A 151 8.81 -11.84 21.71
CA LEU A 151 10.23 -11.70 21.35
C LEU A 151 10.46 -11.54 19.84
N ALA A 152 9.54 -12.04 19.00
CA ALA A 152 9.61 -11.89 17.55
C ALA A 152 9.13 -10.51 17.04
N ASN A 153 8.43 -9.72 17.86
CA ASN A 153 7.78 -8.49 17.40
C ASN A 153 8.76 -7.45 16.82
N PRO A 154 9.95 -7.22 17.43
CA PRO A 154 10.95 -6.31 16.85
C PRO A 154 11.49 -6.77 15.49
N ILE A 155 11.60 -8.09 15.28
CA ILE A 155 12.06 -8.67 14.01
C ILE A 155 11.01 -8.41 12.93
N PHE A 156 9.75 -8.72 13.20
CA PHE A 156 8.65 -8.42 12.27
C PHE A 156 8.51 -6.93 11.99
N ALA A 157 8.60 -6.08 13.02
CA ALA A 157 8.56 -4.63 12.86
C ALA A 157 9.67 -4.12 11.93
N THR A 158 10.87 -4.70 12.02
CA THR A 158 12.01 -4.35 11.17
C THR A 158 11.82 -4.85 9.74
N LEU A 159 11.28 -6.06 9.56
CA LEU A 159 10.96 -6.60 8.23
C LEU A 159 9.87 -5.80 7.52
N GLU A 160 8.82 -5.39 8.25
CA GLU A 160 7.77 -4.52 7.74
C GLU A 160 8.34 -3.15 7.31
N LEU A 161 9.24 -2.58 8.11
CA LEU A 161 9.92 -1.33 7.78
C LEU A 161 10.76 -1.45 6.51
N ILE A 162 11.64 -2.46 6.44
CA ILE A 162 12.50 -2.70 5.26
C ILE A 162 11.64 -2.94 4.02
N SER A 163 10.60 -3.75 4.12
CA SER A 163 9.70 -4.07 3.00
C SER A 163 8.98 -2.81 2.51
N SER A 164 8.52 -1.97 3.42
CA SER A 164 7.85 -0.70 3.11
C SER A 164 8.79 0.27 2.39
N ILE A 165 10.01 0.46 2.89
CA ILE A 165 11.02 1.33 2.27
C ILE A 165 11.39 0.80 0.88
N ALA A 166 11.77 -0.48 0.80
CA ALA A 166 12.23 -1.09 -0.44
C ALA A 166 11.15 -1.06 -1.51
N LEU A 167 9.90 -1.42 -1.17
CA LEU A 167 8.80 -1.41 -2.13
C LEU A 167 8.42 0.01 -2.57
N SER A 168 8.45 0.99 -1.66
CA SER A 168 8.14 2.40 -2.01
C SER A 168 9.16 2.98 -2.98
N ILE A 169 10.46 2.77 -2.69
CA ILE A 169 11.54 3.21 -3.59
C ILE A 169 11.43 2.48 -4.93
N LEU A 170 11.21 1.17 -4.91
CA LEU A 170 11.07 0.38 -6.14
C LEU A 170 9.85 0.83 -6.97
N ALA A 171 8.74 1.18 -6.33
CA ALA A 171 7.53 1.66 -7.00
C ALA A 171 7.77 2.98 -7.75
N ILE A 172 8.56 3.88 -7.17
CA ILE A 172 8.88 5.18 -7.78
C ILE A 172 9.91 5.00 -8.90
N VAL A 173 10.97 4.22 -8.67
CA VAL A 173 12.08 4.10 -9.64
C VAL A 173 11.76 3.14 -10.78
N LEU A 174 11.11 2.01 -10.49
CA LEU A 174 10.77 0.95 -11.45
C LEU A 174 9.32 0.48 -11.26
N PRO A 175 8.31 1.32 -11.57
CA PRO A 175 6.90 1.03 -11.31
C PRO A 175 6.39 -0.26 -11.94
N ILE A 176 6.90 -0.61 -13.13
CA ILE A 176 6.53 -1.87 -13.81
C ILE A 176 6.98 -3.08 -12.99
N LEU A 177 8.24 -3.10 -12.53
CA LEU A 177 8.79 -4.19 -11.74
C LEU A 177 8.09 -4.30 -10.38
N ALA A 178 7.88 -3.16 -9.70
CA ALA A 178 7.15 -3.10 -8.45
C ALA A 178 5.71 -3.63 -8.62
N GLY A 179 5.04 -3.25 -9.71
CA GLY A 179 3.69 -3.68 -10.06
C GLY A 179 3.58 -5.20 -10.17
N PHE A 180 4.50 -5.85 -10.89
CA PHE A 180 4.51 -7.31 -11.01
C PHE A 180 4.76 -8.03 -9.69
N ILE A 181 5.70 -7.53 -8.87
CA ILE A 181 5.95 -8.08 -7.53
C ILE A 181 4.68 -8.00 -6.68
N VAL A 182 4.00 -6.86 -6.72
CA VAL A 182 2.78 -6.61 -5.94
C VAL A 182 1.61 -7.46 -6.42
N LEU A 183 1.41 -7.58 -7.74
CA LEU A 183 0.44 -8.52 -8.32
C LEU A 183 0.69 -9.94 -7.80
N GLY A 184 1.94 -10.40 -7.80
CA GLY A 184 2.32 -11.70 -7.23
C GLY A 184 1.97 -11.83 -5.74
N LEU A 185 2.29 -10.81 -4.93
CA LEU A 185 1.97 -10.77 -3.50
C LEU A 185 0.46 -10.80 -3.23
N LEU A 186 -0.32 -10.01 -3.97
CA LEU A 186 -1.77 -9.93 -3.82
C LEU A 186 -2.46 -11.22 -4.24
N ILE A 187 -2.02 -11.84 -5.35
CA ILE A 187 -2.52 -13.14 -5.79
C ILE A 187 -2.24 -14.20 -4.71
N PHE A 188 -0.99 -14.29 -4.23
CA PHE A 188 -0.61 -15.23 -3.20
C PHE A 188 -1.38 -15.02 -1.89
N GLY A 189 -1.48 -13.77 -1.44
CA GLY A 189 -2.25 -13.38 -0.26
C GLY A 189 -3.73 -13.72 -0.37
N GLY A 190 -4.36 -13.37 -1.51
CA GLY A 190 -5.75 -13.68 -1.80
C GLY A 190 -6.05 -15.17 -1.81
N PHE A 191 -5.17 -15.99 -2.41
CA PHE A 191 -5.30 -17.45 -2.37
C PHE A 191 -5.24 -18.01 -0.95
N LYS A 192 -4.34 -17.50 -0.10
CA LYS A 192 -4.25 -17.91 1.31
C LYS A 192 -5.52 -17.54 2.08
N VAL A 193 -5.99 -16.30 1.97
CA VAL A 193 -7.22 -15.83 2.65
C VAL A 193 -8.43 -16.67 2.22
N ARG A 194 -8.62 -16.86 0.89
CA ARG A 194 -9.69 -17.70 0.35
C ARG A 194 -9.65 -19.11 0.93
N ARG A 195 -8.47 -19.74 0.99
CA ARG A 195 -8.30 -21.09 1.54
C ARG A 195 -8.68 -21.18 3.01
N PHE A 196 -8.35 -20.17 3.82
CA PHE A 196 -8.72 -20.12 5.23
C PHE A 196 -10.23 -19.97 5.45
N ILE A 197 -10.88 -19.08 4.69
CA ILE A 197 -12.33 -18.87 4.78
C ILE A 197 -13.09 -20.11 4.31
N PHE A 198 -12.67 -20.74 3.21
CA PHE A 198 -13.32 -21.94 2.69
C PHE A 198 -13.16 -23.17 3.60
N LYS A 199 -12.03 -23.33 4.29
CA LYS A 199 -11.86 -24.41 5.27
C LYS A 199 -12.85 -24.31 6.43
N ARG A 200 -13.06 -23.11 6.97
CA ARG A 200 -14.01 -22.89 8.09
C ARG A 200 -15.46 -23.23 7.73
N LYS A 201 -15.88 -23.02 6.48
CA LYS A 201 -17.24 -23.35 6.02
C LYS A 201 -17.51 -24.85 5.96
N VAL A 202 -16.49 -25.68 5.73
CA VAL A 202 -16.60 -27.15 5.65
C VAL A 202 -16.72 -27.76 7.05
N ASP A 203 -15.93 -27.26 8.01
CA ASP A 203 -15.94 -27.75 9.40
C ASP A 203 -17.23 -27.39 10.16
N SER A 204 -17.95 -26.33 9.76
CA SER A 204 -19.25 -25.96 10.36
C SER A 204 -20.44 -26.78 9.84
N THR A 205 -20.23 -27.68 8.87
CA THR A 205 -21.31 -28.48 8.24
C THR A 205 -21.31 -29.97 8.63
N THR A 206 -20.38 -30.40 9.49
CA THR A 206 -20.37 -31.77 10.02
C THR A 206 -21.18 -31.81 11.32
N PRO A 207 -22.33 -32.53 11.38
CA PRO A 207 -23.03 -32.71 12.64
C PRO A 207 -22.17 -33.60 13.56
N SER A 208 -22.03 -33.21 14.82
CA SER A 208 -21.48 -34.09 15.85
C SER A 208 -22.43 -35.28 16.06
N THR A 209 -22.05 -36.45 15.56
CA THR A 209 -22.69 -37.74 15.89
C THR A 209 -22.11 -38.31 17.17
#